data_AF-A0AAD7SVA1-F1
#
_entry.id   AF-A0AAD7SVA1-F1
#
_cell.length_a   1.000
_cell.length_b   1.000
_cell.length_c   1.000
_cell.angle_alpha   90.00
_cell.angle_beta   90.00
_cell.angle_gamma   90.00
#
_symmetry.space_group_name_H-M   'P 1'
#
loop_
_entity.id
_entity.type
_entity.pdbx_description
1 polymer ?
#
loop_
_entity_poly.entity_id
_entity_poly.type
_entity_poly.pdbx_seq_one_letter_code
_entity_poly.pdbx_strand_id
1 'polypeptide(L)'
;MSGGPTVRRQCQFVPETALSEDECKEAISLMKHSADEDIVKNKMKLTFDYRRNMILDPSSWDSDLSSVFLLLHLIPPSAQGRRKPGKVSASQAEKHLVVFKKSGTSIQEHLDAITTSSQPYLLAVGARKNAVHQFFIVLDKNAIPCRSTSCLGAFDELFKAHFVFGTSYNPMLRNMYTFIQTTVYNIDVGKVKESPRVAEVRVRLLH
;
A
#
# COMPACT_ATOMS: atom_id res chain seq x y z
N MET A 1 40.28 -7.70 -18.94
CA MET A 1 39.61 -7.50 -17.63
C MET A 1 38.84 -6.19 -17.69
N SER A 2 37.69 -6.17 -17.06
CA SER A 2 36.46 -5.44 -17.38
C SER A 2 36.45 -3.95 -16.99
N GLY A 3 35.70 -3.11 -17.72
CA GLY A 3 35.60 -1.68 -17.38
C GLY A 3 34.45 -0.91 -18.02
N GLY A 4 33.19 -1.28 -17.72
CA GLY A 4 32.02 -0.40 -17.58
C GLY A 4 31.45 0.38 -18.80
N PRO A 5 30.12 0.47 -18.99
CA PRO A 5 29.52 1.24 -20.09
C PRO A 5 29.76 2.75 -19.96
N THR A 6 30.26 3.37 -21.03
CA THR A 6 30.66 4.79 -21.15
C THR A 6 29.51 5.76 -21.53
N VAL A 7 28.26 5.32 -21.48
CA VAL A 7 27.11 6.13 -21.90
C VAL A 7 26.62 7.02 -20.74
N ARG A 8 26.61 8.33 -20.98
CA ARG A 8 26.10 9.34 -20.04
C ARG A 8 24.59 9.13 -19.85
N ARG A 9 24.17 8.77 -18.63
CA ARG A 9 22.75 8.75 -18.25
C ARG A 9 22.27 10.18 -18.05
N GLN A 10 21.53 10.72 -19.02
CA GLN A 10 20.64 11.85 -18.75
C GLN A 10 19.34 11.29 -18.17
N CYS A 11 19.21 11.37 -16.85
CA CYS A 11 17.92 11.32 -16.17
C CYS A 11 17.77 12.64 -15.44
N GLN A 12 17.03 13.59 -16.03
CA GLN A 12 16.46 14.69 -15.27
C GLN A 12 15.30 14.12 -14.45
N PHE A 13 15.62 13.64 -13.26
CA PHE A 13 14.62 13.29 -12.25
C PHE A 13 14.64 14.41 -11.20
N VAL A 14 13.51 15.13 -11.08
CA VAL A 14 13.31 16.15 -10.04
C VAL A 14 12.33 15.59 -9.02
N PRO A 15 12.77 15.14 -7.83
CA PRO A 15 11.88 14.86 -6.72
C PRO A 15 11.73 16.11 -5.84
N GLU A 16 10.52 16.64 -5.72
CA GLU A 16 10.12 17.48 -4.58
C GLU A 16 9.84 16.53 -3.40
N THR A 17 10.66 16.37 -2.37
CA THR A 17 11.71 17.21 -1.81
C THR A 17 13.10 16.67 -2.15
N ALA A 18 13.91 17.47 -2.83
CA ALA A 18 15.34 17.23 -2.85
C ALA A 18 15.79 17.21 -1.39
N LEU A 19 16.44 16.12 -0.97
CA LEU A 19 17.27 16.14 0.23
C LEU A 19 18.10 17.42 0.16
N SER A 20 18.19 18.17 1.25
CA SER A 20 19.09 19.33 1.26
C SER A 20 20.47 18.86 0.80
N GLU A 21 21.27 19.74 0.20
CA GLU A 21 22.59 19.34 -0.28
C GLU A 21 23.42 18.68 0.83
N ASP A 22 23.19 19.10 2.08
CA ASP A 22 23.79 18.54 3.28
C ASP A 22 23.20 17.18 3.67
N GLU A 23 21.88 16.99 3.62
CA GLU A 23 21.24 15.68 3.85
C GLU A 23 21.62 14.66 2.76
N CYS A 24 21.78 15.13 1.52
CA CYS A 24 22.23 14.32 0.40
C CYS A 24 23.71 13.97 0.56
N LYS A 25 24.55 14.94 0.96
CA LYS A 25 25.96 14.70 1.31
C LYS A 25 26.10 13.79 2.52
N GLU A 26 25.24 13.90 3.52
CA GLU A 26 25.23 13.05 4.72
C GLU A 26 24.78 11.64 4.38
N ALA A 27 23.71 11.46 3.60
CA ALA A 27 23.28 10.14 3.12
C ALA A 27 24.32 9.50 2.19
N ILE A 28 24.94 10.27 1.30
CA ILE A 28 26.04 9.81 0.44
C ILE A 28 27.30 9.51 1.27
N SER A 29 27.59 10.32 2.29
CA SER A 29 28.67 10.11 3.26
C SER A 29 28.42 8.83 4.05
N LEU A 30 27.22 8.60 4.56
CA LEU A 30 26.79 7.35 5.19
C LEU A 30 26.90 6.16 4.23
N MET A 31 26.51 6.30 2.97
CA MET A 31 26.67 5.22 1.98
C MET A 31 28.13 4.97 1.59
N LYS A 32 29.00 6.01 1.63
CA LYS A 32 30.43 5.92 1.32
C LYS A 32 31.30 5.52 2.53
N HIS A 33 30.83 5.81 3.75
CA HIS A 33 31.59 5.72 5.00
C HIS A 33 30.92 4.83 6.07
N SER A 34 29.76 4.23 5.79
CA SER A 34 29.33 3.03 6.52
C SER A 34 30.24 1.88 6.08
N ALA A 35 31.37 1.76 6.78
CA ALA A 35 32.42 0.79 6.54
C ALA A 35 32.06 -0.64 6.97
N ASP A 36 30.84 -0.85 7.47
CA ASP A 36 30.37 -2.15 7.89
C ASP A 36 29.52 -2.76 6.77
N GLU A 37 30.24 -3.38 5.83
CA GLU A 37 29.67 -4.15 4.73
C GLU A 37 28.63 -5.17 5.23
N ASP A 38 28.83 -5.71 6.45
CA ASP A 38 27.91 -6.64 7.09
C ASP A 38 26.60 -5.94 7.50
N ILE A 39 26.63 -4.71 8.02
CA ILE A 39 25.41 -3.94 8.29
C ILE A 39 24.63 -3.65 7.00
N VAL A 40 25.31 -3.29 5.91
CA VAL A 40 24.66 -3.04 4.61
C VAL A 40 24.03 -4.32 4.06
N LYS A 41 24.79 -5.41 4.01
CA LYS A 41 24.30 -6.74 3.58
C LYS A 41 23.16 -7.23 4.46
N ASN A 42 23.25 -7.05 5.78
CA ASN A 42 22.20 -7.42 6.72
C ASN A 42 20.92 -6.63 6.48
N LYS A 43 21.00 -5.30 6.30
CA LYS A 43 19.80 -4.49 5.97
C LYS A 43 19.20 -4.87 4.62
N MET A 44 20.02 -5.14 3.61
CA MET A 44 19.56 -5.62 2.31
C MET A 44 18.85 -6.97 2.44
N LYS A 45 19.46 -7.91 3.16
CA LYS A 45 18.89 -9.23 3.44
C LYS A 45 17.57 -9.12 4.21
N LEU A 46 17.52 -8.34 5.28
CA LEU A 46 16.30 -8.11 6.06
C LEU A 46 15.17 -7.49 5.21
N THR A 47 15.50 -6.56 4.31
CA THR A 47 14.51 -5.95 3.41
C THR A 47 13.98 -6.96 2.39
N PHE A 48 14.88 -7.79 1.85
CA PHE A 48 14.51 -8.86 0.93
C PHE A 48 13.62 -9.90 1.63
N ASP A 49 14.03 -10.37 2.81
CA ASP A 49 13.29 -11.35 3.61
C ASP A 49 11.92 -10.79 4.02
N TYR A 50 11.83 -9.52 4.43
CA TYR A 50 10.56 -8.86 4.71
C TYR A 50 9.62 -8.89 3.50
N ARG A 51 10.10 -8.43 2.33
CA ARG A 51 9.29 -8.42 1.09
C ARG A 51 8.91 -9.81 0.61
N ARG A 52 9.81 -10.78 0.77
CA ARG A 52 9.56 -12.18 0.43
C ARG A 52 8.49 -12.77 1.34
N ASN A 53 8.58 -12.52 2.65
CA ASN A 53 7.60 -13.02 3.62
C ASN A 53 6.22 -12.37 3.44
N MET A 54 6.14 -11.11 3.00
CA MET A 54 4.84 -10.51 2.65
C MET A 54 4.06 -11.32 1.60
N ILE A 55 4.76 -12.01 0.69
CA ILE A 55 4.15 -12.75 -0.42
C ILE A 55 4.04 -14.25 -0.10
N LEU A 56 5.06 -14.82 0.54
CA LEU A 56 5.21 -16.27 0.67
C LEU A 56 4.90 -16.82 2.07
N ASP A 57 4.63 -15.97 3.06
CA ASP A 57 4.31 -16.42 4.42
C ASP A 57 2.96 -17.17 4.44
N PRO A 58 2.94 -18.49 4.74
CA PRO A 58 1.71 -19.27 4.80
C PRO A 58 0.79 -18.89 5.97
N SER A 59 1.24 -18.05 6.90
CA SER A 59 0.44 -17.49 7.99
C SER A 59 -0.15 -16.12 7.65
N SER A 60 0.23 -15.53 6.51
CA SER A 60 -0.25 -14.25 6.01
C SER A 60 -1.54 -14.40 5.18
N TRP A 61 -1.91 -13.32 4.49
CA TRP A 61 -2.98 -13.30 3.50
C TRP A 61 -2.61 -14.11 2.25
N ASP A 62 -3.59 -14.37 1.39
CA ASP A 62 -3.34 -15.03 0.11
C ASP A 62 -2.56 -14.14 -0.86
N SER A 63 -2.13 -14.73 -1.98
CA SER A 63 -1.34 -14.03 -3.00
C SER A 63 -2.04 -12.80 -3.57
N ASP A 64 -3.36 -12.87 -3.72
CA ASP A 64 -4.18 -11.79 -4.26
C ASP A 64 -4.08 -10.55 -3.37
N LEU A 65 -4.39 -10.70 -2.08
CA LEU A 65 -4.36 -9.55 -1.17
C LEU A 65 -2.93 -9.12 -0.84
N SER A 66 -1.98 -10.05 -0.80
CA SER A 66 -0.55 -9.71 -0.70
C SER A 66 -0.06 -8.85 -1.87
N SER A 67 -0.56 -9.07 -3.08
CA SER A 67 -0.24 -8.22 -4.24
C SER A 67 -0.80 -6.79 -4.09
N VAL A 68 -1.99 -6.64 -3.50
CA VAL A 68 -2.58 -5.33 -3.15
C VAL A 68 -1.76 -4.63 -2.07
N PHE A 69 -1.32 -5.34 -1.04
CA PHE A 69 -0.43 -4.77 -0.02
C PHE A 69 0.94 -4.40 -0.58
N LEU A 70 1.47 -5.18 -1.53
CA LEU A 70 2.70 -4.83 -2.21
C LEU A 70 2.55 -3.48 -2.93
N LEU A 71 1.42 -3.26 -3.62
CA LEU A 71 1.13 -1.96 -4.25
C LEU A 71 1.11 -0.82 -3.20
N LEU A 72 0.47 -1.03 -2.05
CA LEU A 72 0.48 -0.07 -0.94
C LEU A 72 1.89 0.20 -0.41
N HIS A 73 2.77 -0.80 -0.37
CA HIS A 73 4.17 -0.64 0.04
C HIS A 73 5.03 0.04 -1.02
N LEU A 74 4.71 -0.14 -2.31
CA LEU A 74 5.35 0.57 -3.41
C LEU A 74 4.93 2.03 -3.47
N ILE A 75 3.71 2.35 -3.02
CA ILE A 75 3.13 3.69 -3.02
C ILE A 75 2.67 4.05 -1.58
N PRO A 76 3.61 4.25 -0.65
CA PRO A 76 3.28 4.45 0.74
C PRO A 76 2.41 5.71 0.95
N PRO A 77 1.69 5.78 2.08
CA PRO A 77 0.97 6.98 2.47
C PRO A 77 1.93 8.18 2.46
N SER A 78 1.63 9.21 1.67
CA SER A 78 2.45 10.43 1.69
C SER A 78 2.28 11.13 3.04
N ALA A 79 3.37 11.67 3.60
CA ALA A 79 3.30 12.54 4.75
C ALA A 79 2.39 13.73 4.39
N GLN A 80 1.28 13.92 5.12
CA GLN A 80 0.38 15.05 4.95
C GLN A 80 1.04 16.33 5.46
N GLY A 81 1.98 16.87 4.69
CA GLY A 81 2.63 18.16 4.94
C GLY A 81 3.40 18.27 6.27
N ARG A 82 3.95 19.46 6.52
CA ARG A 82 4.84 19.79 7.65
C ARG A 82 4.19 19.77 9.05
N ARG A 83 2.99 19.19 9.26
CA ARG A 83 2.22 19.41 10.51
C ARG A 83 1.64 18.17 11.21
N LYS A 84 2.19 16.97 11.03
CA LYS A 84 1.90 15.85 11.96
C LYS A 84 3.14 15.00 12.24
N PRO A 85 3.59 14.87 13.52
CA PRO A 85 4.58 13.89 13.90
C PRO A 85 3.91 12.51 13.85
N GLY A 86 4.30 11.70 12.87
CA GLY A 86 3.77 10.36 12.68
C GLY A 86 3.94 9.93 11.23
N LYS A 87 5.12 9.41 10.89
CA LYS A 87 5.29 8.63 9.65
C LYS A 87 4.48 7.36 9.81
N VAL A 88 3.24 7.35 9.35
CA VAL A 88 2.40 6.15 9.39
C VAL A 88 2.96 5.14 8.38
N SER A 89 3.26 3.92 8.85
CA SER A 89 3.87 2.90 7.98
C SER A 89 2.85 2.28 7.02
N ALA A 90 3.32 1.74 5.90
CA ALA A 90 2.46 0.99 4.97
C ALA A 90 1.75 -0.17 5.69
N SER A 91 2.43 -0.86 6.61
CA SER A 91 1.85 -1.93 7.44
C SER A 91 0.72 -1.43 8.37
N GLN A 92 0.78 -0.19 8.85
CA GLN A 92 -0.33 0.41 9.60
C GLN A 92 -1.50 0.73 8.67
N ALA A 93 -1.24 1.12 7.42
CA ALA A 93 -2.26 1.41 6.43
C ALA A 93 -3.06 0.19 5.98
N GLU A 94 -2.47 -1.02 6.02
CA GLU A 94 -3.19 -2.27 5.72
C GLU A 94 -4.46 -2.45 6.54
N LYS A 95 -4.44 -2.03 7.81
CA LYS A 95 -5.58 -2.16 8.75
C LYS A 95 -6.79 -1.30 8.36
N HIS A 96 -6.58 -0.26 7.55
CA HIS A 96 -7.65 0.56 7.01
C HIS A 96 -8.24 -0.03 5.73
N LEU A 97 -7.56 -1.01 5.11
CA LEU A 97 -8.04 -1.67 3.91
C LEU A 97 -8.87 -2.90 4.26
N VAL A 98 -8.39 -3.71 5.21
CA VAL A 98 -9.04 -4.97 5.59
C VAL A 98 -8.87 -5.29 7.07
N VAL A 99 -9.91 -5.87 7.65
CA VAL A 99 -9.94 -6.42 9.01
C VAL A 99 -10.28 -7.90 8.94
N PHE A 100 -9.45 -8.75 9.54
CA PHE A 100 -9.72 -10.19 9.64
C PHE A 100 -10.50 -10.51 10.92
N LYS A 101 -11.50 -11.38 10.80
CA LYS A 101 -12.20 -12.03 11.93
C LYS A 101 -12.26 -13.54 11.72
N LYS A 102 -12.16 -14.28 12.83
CA LYS A 102 -12.27 -15.74 12.80
C LYS A 102 -13.73 -16.15 12.54
N SER A 103 -13.94 -17.23 11.80
CA SER A 103 -15.27 -17.85 11.64
C SER A 103 -15.98 -18.00 12.99
N GLY A 104 -17.28 -17.68 13.02
CA GLY A 104 -18.10 -17.68 14.25
C GLY A 104 -18.10 -16.36 15.03
N THR A 105 -17.31 -15.36 14.63
CA THR A 105 -17.40 -14.01 15.21
C THR A 105 -18.71 -13.34 14.78
N SER A 106 -19.40 -12.68 15.72
CA SER A 106 -20.58 -11.87 15.41
C SER A 106 -20.18 -10.63 14.60
N ILE A 107 -20.77 -10.49 13.42
CA ILE A 107 -20.59 -9.30 12.58
C ILE A 107 -21.19 -8.08 13.28
N GLN A 108 -22.34 -8.24 13.94
CA GLN A 108 -23.01 -7.14 14.64
C GLN A 108 -22.15 -6.58 15.79
N GLU A 109 -21.53 -7.45 16.60
CA GLU A 109 -20.62 -7.00 17.66
C GLU A 109 -19.43 -6.22 17.10
N HIS A 110 -18.90 -6.63 15.94
CA HIS A 110 -17.87 -5.86 15.25
C HIS A 110 -18.37 -4.48 14.80
N LEU A 111 -19.59 -4.40 14.25
CA LEU A 111 -20.19 -3.14 13.81
C LEU A 111 -20.47 -2.20 14.98
N ASP A 112 -20.95 -2.72 16.11
CA ASP A 112 -21.25 -1.96 17.32
C ASP A 112 -19.96 -1.38 17.95
N ALA A 113 -18.84 -2.10 17.84
CA ALA A 113 -17.54 -1.65 18.32
C ALA A 113 -16.89 -0.53 17.48
N ILE A 114 -17.47 -0.17 16.33
CA ILE A 114 -16.93 0.89 15.46
C ILE A 114 -17.20 2.26 16.09
N THR A 115 -16.14 2.87 16.64
CA THR A 115 -16.18 4.19 17.28
C THR A 115 -15.73 5.34 16.37
N THR A 116 -14.90 5.07 15.37
CA THR A 116 -14.40 6.06 14.40
C THR A 116 -14.56 5.54 12.98
N SER A 117 -15.02 6.39 12.06
CA SER A 117 -15.21 5.98 10.67
C SER A 117 -13.91 6.15 9.89
N SER A 118 -13.30 5.00 9.56
CA SER A 118 -12.28 4.87 8.51
C SER A 118 -12.85 4.14 7.27
N GLN A 119 -14.18 4.10 7.16
CA GLN A 119 -14.92 3.35 6.16
C GLN A 119 -14.87 4.04 4.78
N PRO A 120 -15.06 3.30 3.68
CA PRO A 120 -15.30 1.86 3.64
C PRO A 120 -14.02 1.01 3.76
N TYR A 121 -14.15 -0.21 4.30
CA TYR A 121 -13.07 -1.21 4.35
C TYR A 121 -13.64 -2.64 4.24
N LEU A 122 -12.78 -3.63 3.96
CA LEU A 122 -13.18 -5.04 3.92
C LEU A 122 -13.15 -5.66 5.31
N LEU A 123 -14.22 -6.36 5.68
CA LEU A 123 -14.24 -7.31 6.79
C LEU A 123 -14.14 -8.73 6.21
N ALA A 124 -13.00 -9.37 6.41
CA ALA A 124 -12.70 -10.72 5.93
C ALA A 124 -12.97 -11.73 7.05
N VAL A 125 -13.82 -12.73 6.79
CA VAL A 125 -14.19 -13.78 7.74
C VAL A 125 -13.68 -15.13 7.27
N GLY A 126 -12.88 -15.79 8.10
CA GLY A 126 -12.24 -17.06 7.73
C GLY A 126 -11.68 -17.86 8.89
N ALA A 127 -11.17 -19.05 8.60
CA ALA A 127 -10.43 -19.83 9.60
C ALA A 127 -9.05 -19.23 9.88
N ARG A 128 -8.39 -18.72 8.82
CA ARG A 128 -7.08 -18.07 8.80
C ARG A 128 -7.08 -16.97 7.74
N LYS A 129 -6.09 -16.07 7.75
CA LYS A 129 -5.96 -14.98 6.77
C LYS A 129 -5.83 -15.46 5.32
N ASN A 130 -5.20 -16.61 5.08
CA ASN A 130 -5.13 -17.26 3.77
C ASN A 130 -6.27 -18.27 3.51
N ALA A 131 -7.27 -18.32 4.37
CA ALA A 131 -8.42 -19.21 4.27
C ALA A 131 -9.71 -18.46 4.65
N VAL A 132 -9.90 -17.31 4.00
CA VAL A 132 -11.11 -16.50 4.08
C VAL A 132 -12.16 -17.08 3.15
N HIS A 133 -13.39 -17.20 3.63
CA HIS A 133 -14.51 -17.73 2.84
C HIS A 133 -15.60 -16.68 2.58
N GLN A 134 -15.59 -15.56 3.32
CA GLN A 134 -16.59 -14.52 3.21
C GLN A 134 -16.00 -13.14 3.44
N PHE A 135 -16.47 -12.18 2.65
CA PHE A 135 -16.10 -10.77 2.76
C PHE A 135 -17.34 -9.89 2.90
N PHE A 136 -17.19 -8.79 3.64
CA PHE A 136 -18.17 -7.73 3.72
C PHE A 136 -17.48 -6.38 3.48
N ILE A 137 -18.16 -5.45 2.82
CA ILE A 137 -17.80 -4.04 2.80
C ILE A 137 -18.46 -3.40 4.02
N VAL A 138 -17.65 -2.90 4.94
CA VAL A 138 -18.14 -2.17 6.10
C VAL A 138 -18.22 -0.70 5.75
N LEU A 139 -19.44 -0.15 5.77
CA LEU A 139 -19.75 1.24 5.45
C LEU A 139 -20.90 1.75 6.32
N ASP A 140 -20.74 2.92 6.92
CA ASP A 140 -21.68 3.56 7.86
C ASP A 140 -22.24 2.62 8.93
N LYS A 141 -21.36 1.80 9.52
CA LYS A 141 -21.68 0.74 10.50
C LYS A 141 -22.64 -0.34 9.98
N ASN A 142 -22.79 -0.46 8.67
CA ASN A 142 -23.44 -1.58 8.02
C ASN A 142 -22.38 -2.52 7.42
N ALA A 143 -22.72 -3.80 7.29
CA ALA A 143 -21.93 -4.80 6.58
C ALA A 143 -22.66 -5.22 5.32
N ILE A 144 -22.13 -4.86 4.15
CA ILE A 144 -22.66 -5.24 2.85
C ILE A 144 -21.91 -6.49 2.40
N PRO A 145 -22.57 -7.66 2.25
CA PRO A 145 -21.89 -8.88 1.81
C PRO A 145 -21.34 -8.71 0.40
N CYS A 146 -20.07 -9.04 0.20
CA CYS A 146 -19.48 -9.13 -1.14
C CYS A 146 -20.06 -10.33 -1.88
N ARG A 147 -20.18 -10.22 -3.20
CA ARG A 147 -20.57 -11.36 -4.06
C ARG A 147 -19.42 -12.31 -4.27
N SER A 148 -18.20 -11.77 -4.43
CA SER A 148 -16.99 -12.55 -4.57
C SER A 148 -16.54 -13.14 -3.23
N THR A 149 -16.05 -14.38 -3.30
CA THR A 149 -15.35 -15.05 -2.20
C THR A 149 -13.83 -15.00 -2.36
N SER A 150 -13.30 -14.44 -3.45
CA SER A 150 -11.86 -14.21 -3.64
C SER A 150 -11.42 -12.85 -3.10
N CYS A 151 -10.19 -12.76 -2.58
CA CYS A 151 -9.61 -11.51 -2.11
C CYS A 151 -9.60 -10.42 -3.19
N LEU A 152 -9.17 -10.75 -4.41
CA LEU A 152 -9.11 -9.77 -5.50
C LEU A 152 -10.50 -9.28 -5.90
N GLY A 153 -11.50 -10.16 -5.97
CA GLY A 153 -12.87 -9.78 -6.29
C GLY A 153 -13.53 -8.95 -5.18
N ALA A 154 -13.29 -9.28 -3.91
CA ALA A 154 -13.76 -8.48 -2.80
C ALA A 154 -13.11 -7.08 -2.78
N PHE A 155 -11.82 -6.99 -3.13
CA PHE A 155 -11.13 -5.71 -3.28
C PHE A 155 -11.69 -4.86 -4.44
N ASP A 156 -11.98 -5.48 -5.58
CA ASP A 156 -12.66 -4.86 -6.72
C ASP A 156 -14.04 -4.29 -6.32
N GLU A 157 -14.83 -5.06 -5.57
CA GLU A 157 -16.12 -4.61 -5.04
C GLU A 157 -15.95 -3.44 -4.05
N LEU A 158 -14.96 -3.49 -3.15
CA LEU A 158 -14.66 -2.39 -2.23
C LEU A 158 -14.27 -1.12 -3.00
N PHE A 159 -13.45 -1.23 -4.05
CA PHE A 159 -13.09 -0.09 -4.89
C PHE A 159 -14.33 0.52 -5.54
N LYS A 160 -15.19 -0.31 -6.14
CA LYS A 160 -16.45 0.14 -6.78
C LYS A 160 -17.41 0.78 -5.77
N ALA A 161 -17.47 0.28 -4.54
CA ALA A 161 -18.29 0.86 -3.48
C ALA A 161 -17.96 2.33 -3.21
N HIS A 162 -16.69 2.75 -3.38
CA HIS A 162 -16.34 4.17 -3.23
C HIS A 162 -17.07 5.07 -4.23
N PHE A 163 -17.28 4.60 -5.46
CA PHE A 163 -18.00 5.33 -6.50
C PHE A 163 -19.51 5.23 -6.33
N VAL A 164 -20.02 4.03 -6.04
CA VAL A 164 -21.46 3.78 -5.85
C VAL A 164 -22.02 4.59 -4.68
N PHE A 165 -21.28 4.66 -3.57
CA PHE A 165 -21.71 5.36 -2.36
C PHE A 165 -21.09 6.76 -2.20
N GLY A 166 -20.29 7.22 -3.17
CA GLY A 166 -19.70 8.57 -3.16
C GLY A 166 -18.74 8.83 -1.99
N THR A 167 -18.04 7.81 -1.49
CA THR A 167 -17.17 7.94 -0.31
C THR A 167 -15.79 8.47 -0.70
N SER A 168 -15.21 9.31 0.15
CA SER A 168 -13.83 9.77 -0.02
C SER A 168 -12.83 8.68 0.36
N TYR A 169 -11.71 8.57 -0.38
CA TYR A 169 -10.64 7.65 0.00
C TYR A 169 -10.04 8.01 1.37
N ASN A 170 -9.84 6.98 2.19
CA ASN A 170 -9.06 7.10 3.41
C ASN A 170 -7.70 7.74 3.08
N PRO A 171 -7.27 8.80 3.79
CA PRO A 171 -6.03 9.49 3.49
C PRO A 171 -4.79 8.59 3.45
N MET A 172 -4.80 7.49 4.21
CA MET A 172 -3.71 6.52 4.26
C MET A 172 -3.68 5.60 3.05
N LEU A 173 -4.81 5.40 2.37
CA LEU A 173 -4.93 4.56 1.19
C LEU A 173 -5.06 5.37 -0.10
N ARG A 174 -5.18 6.70 0.00
CA ARG A 174 -5.46 7.60 -1.11
C ARG A 174 -4.53 7.39 -2.30
N ASN A 175 -3.22 7.34 -2.10
CA ASN A 175 -2.28 7.17 -3.21
C ASN A 175 -2.48 5.84 -3.94
N MET A 176 -2.67 4.75 -3.19
CA MET A 176 -2.94 3.42 -3.74
C MET A 176 -4.26 3.42 -4.54
N TYR A 177 -5.34 3.98 -3.98
CA TYR A 177 -6.62 4.07 -4.67
C TYR A 177 -6.58 4.99 -5.89
N THR A 178 -5.89 6.13 -5.82
CA THR A 178 -5.68 7.00 -6.98
C THR A 178 -4.93 6.27 -8.08
N PHE A 179 -3.89 5.49 -7.75
CA PHE A 179 -3.20 4.65 -8.72
C PHE A 179 -4.15 3.64 -9.36
N ILE A 180 -4.96 2.92 -8.58
CA ILE A 180 -5.91 1.93 -9.11
C ILE A 180 -6.97 2.60 -10.00
N GLN A 181 -7.54 3.70 -9.55
CA GLN A 181 -8.54 4.48 -10.28
C GLN A 181 -8.04 4.89 -11.66
N THR A 182 -6.86 5.49 -11.72
CA THR A 182 -6.34 6.10 -12.95
C THR A 182 -5.59 5.11 -13.83
N THR A 183 -4.92 4.11 -13.26
CA THR A 183 -4.05 3.16 -14.00
C THR A 183 -4.74 1.85 -14.33
N VAL A 184 -5.56 1.31 -13.41
CA VAL A 184 -6.22 0.01 -13.59
C VAL A 184 -7.61 0.20 -14.21
N TYR A 185 -8.38 1.15 -13.67
CA TYR A 185 -9.75 1.40 -14.12
C TYR A 185 -9.87 2.51 -15.18
N ASN A 186 -8.81 3.26 -15.45
CA ASN A 186 -8.80 4.37 -16.41
C ASN A 186 -9.89 5.44 -16.14
N ILE A 187 -10.20 5.70 -14.86
CA ILE A 187 -11.18 6.70 -14.45
C ILE A 187 -10.47 8.02 -14.18
N ASP A 188 -11.01 9.12 -14.73
CA ASP A 188 -10.55 10.50 -14.51
C ASP A 188 -9.04 10.72 -14.74
N VAL A 189 -8.47 9.99 -15.69
CA VAL A 189 -7.07 10.11 -16.10
C VAL A 189 -6.78 11.56 -16.51
N GLY A 190 -5.73 12.15 -15.92
CA GLY A 190 -5.34 13.54 -16.15
C GLY A 190 -6.21 14.59 -15.45
N LYS A 191 -7.33 14.19 -14.81
CA LYS A 191 -8.19 15.08 -14.02
C LYS A 191 -7.91 15.00 -12.53
N VAL A 192 -7.58 13.81 -12.03
CA VAL A 192 -7.21 13.61 -10.62
C VAL A 192 -5.78 14.07 -10.40
N LYS A 193 -5.56 14.88 -9.35
CA LYS A 193 -4.21 15.23 -8.92
C LYS A 193 -3.53 14.01 -8.31
N GLU A 194 -2.48 13.55 -8.97
CA GLU A 194 -1.64 12.44 -8.52
C GLU A 194 -0.43 12.93 -7.75
N SER A 195 0.08 12.10 -6.83
CA SER A 195 1.37 12.36 -6.20
C SER A 195 2.51 11.97 -7.15
N PRO A 196 3.70 12.61 -7.03
CA PRO A 196 4.87 12.24 -7.83
C PRO A 196 5.19 10.74 -7.78
N ARG A 197 4.97 10.11 -6.61
CA ARG A 197 5.18 8.68 -6.42
C ARG A 197 4.22 7.81 -7.22
N VAL A 198 2.94 8.20 -7.31
CA VAL A 198 1.93 7.49 -8.13
C VAL A 198 2.33 7.56 -9.60
N ALA A 199 2.72 8.74 -10.09
CA ALA A 199 3.16 8.92 -11.47
C ALA A 199 4.43 8.09 -11.78
N GLU A 200 5.43 8.11 -10.89
CA GLU A 200 6.67 7.32 -11.04
C GLU A 200 6.37 5.81 -11.12
N VAL A 201 5.53 5.28 -10.23
CA VAL A 201 5.19 3.85 -10.22
C VAL A 201 4.39 3.46 -11.45
N ARG A 202 3.47 4.32 -11.93
CA ARG A 202 2.74 4.08 -13.19
C ARG A 202 3.70 3.91 -14.36
N VAL A 203 4.63 4.86 -14.53
CA VAL A 203 5.59 4.85 -15.64
C VAL A 203 6.45 3.58 -15.64
N ARG A 204 6.80 3.04 -14.46
CA ARG A 204 7.61 1.82 -14.33
C ARG A 204 6.86 0.51 -14.51
N LEU A 205 5.53 0.52 -14.37
CA LEU A 205 4.72 -0.69 -14.51
C LEU A 205 4.11 -0.82 -15.91
N LEU A 206 4.00 0.29 -16.65
CA LEU A 206 3.42 0.32 -18.00
C LEU A 206 4.45 0.43 -19.13
N HIS A 207 5.74 0.57 -18.81
CA HIS A 207 6.86 0.56 -19.76
C HIS A 207 7.94 -0.42 -19.27
#